data_AF-A0ABC8SH06-F1
#
_entry.id   AF-A0ABC8SH06-F1
#
_cell.length_a   1.000
_cell.length_b   1.000
_cell.length_c   1.000
_cell.angle_alpha   90.00
_cell.angle_beta   90.00
_cell.angle_gamma   90.00
#
_symmetry.space_group_name_H-M   'P 1'
#
loop_
_entity.id
_entity.type
_entity.pdbx_description
1 polymer ?
#
loop_
_entity_poly.entity_id
_entity_poly.type
_entity_poly.pdbx_seq_one_letter_code
_entity_poly.pdbx_strand_id
1 'polypeptide(L)'
;MDGLTRTDELVFVLAATNLPWELDAAMLRRLEKRILVPLPEPEARRAMFEELLPSVPGEDKLPYDLLMERTNGYSGSDIRLVCKEAAMQPLRRLMGLLEEKQELVPEDDVIFVVSIIVKDIQRP
;
A
#
# COMPACT_ATOMS: atom_id res chain seq x y z
N MET A 1 -29.28 -5.33 16.65
CA MET A 1 -29.39 -4.00 17.28
C MET A 1 -30.69 -3.84 18.06
N ASP A 2 -31.30 -4.93 18.56
CA ASP A 2 -32.50 -4.85 19.37
C ASP A 2 -32.22 -5.63 20.65
N GLY A 3 -32.12 -4.93 21.78
CA GLY A 3 -32.03 -5.57 23.11
C GLY A 3 -30.63 -5.85 23.64
N LEU A 4 -29.84 -4.81 23.88
CA LEU A 4 -28.84 -4.83 24.95
C LEU A 4 -29.21 -3.70 25.92
N THR A 5 -28.98 -3.97 27.20
CA THR A 5 -29.27 -3.15 28.39
C THR A 5 -29.24 -1.65 28.07
N ARG A 6 -30.29 -0.91 28.47
CA ARG A 6 -30.39 0.55 28.27
C ARG A 6 -29.30 1.25 29.09
N THR A 7 -28.08 1.30 28.57
CA THR A 7 -27.06 2.25 28.96
C THR A 7 -27.26 3.51 28.12
N ASP A 8 -27.06 4.69 28.72
CA ASP A 8 -27.21 6.00 28.04
C ASP A 8 -26.09 6.26 27.00
N GLU A 9 -25.32 5.23 26.62
CA GLU A 9 -24.18 5.33 25.74
C GLU A 9 -24.60 5.24 24.27
N LEU A 10 -24.18 6.24 23.49
CA LEU A 10 -24.38 6.26 22.05
C LEU A 10 -23.35 5.34 21.38
N VAL A 11 -23.84 4.24 20.79
CA VAL A 11 -23.00 3.28 20.07
C VAL A 11 -23.06 3.55 18.57
N PHE A 12 -21.90 3.77 17.94
CA PHE A 12 -21.75 3.84 16.49
C PHE A 12 -21.21 2.51 15.96
N VAL A 13 -21.86 1.94 14.94
CA VAL A 13 -21.46 0.66 14.34
C VAL A 13 -21.02 0.88 12.91
N LEU A 14 -19.78 0.49 12.60
CA LEU A 14 -19.24 0.42 11.25
C LEU A 14 -19.07 -1.04 10.84
N ALA A 15 -19.58 -1.39 9.66
CA ALA A 15 -19.45 -2.73 9.07
C ALA A 15 -18.87 -2.61 7.65
N ALA A 16 -18.05 -3.58 7.25
CA ALA A 16 -17.44 -3.65 5.92
C ALA A 16 -17.62 -5.06 5.33
N THR A 17 -17.96 -5.14 4.04
CA THR A 17 -18.12 -6.41 3.30
C THR A 17 -17.66 -6.23 1.86
N ASN A 18 -17.03 -7.25 1.29
CA ASN A 18 -16.73 -7.37 -0.14
C ASN A 18 -17.84 -8.07 -0.92
N LEU A 19 -18.88 -8.57 -0.24
CA LEU A 19 -20.03 -9.29 -0.80
C LEU A 19 -21.35 -8.61 -0.38
N PRO A 20 -21.60 -7.35 -0.79
CA PRO A 20 -22.75 -6.59 -0.32
C PRO A 20 -24.11 -7.19 -0.76
N TRP A 21 -24.12 -7.98 -1.84
CA TRP A 21 -25.32 -8.64 -2.35
C TRP A 21 -25.73 -9.89 -1.57
N GLU A 22 -24.84 -10.44 -0.73
CA GLU A 22 -25.15 -11.61 0.10
C GLU A 22 -25.81 -11.23 1.44
N LEU A 23 -25.88 -9.93 1.74
CA LEU A 23 -26.45 -9.46 3.00
C LEU A 23 -27.97 -9.58 3.02
N ASP A 24 -28.52 -10.14 4.10
CA ASP A 24 -29.96 -10.31 4.22
C ASP A 24 -30.71 -8.96 4.37
N ALA A 25 -32.00 -8.97 4.02
CA ALA A 25 -32.84 -7.77 4.03
C ALA A 25 -33.05 -7.17 5.43
N ALA A 26 -32.93 -7.93 6.51
CA ALA A 26 -33.06 -7.42 7.89
C ALA A 26 -31.76 -6.72 8.35
N MET A 27 -30.60 -7.18 7.91
CA MET A 27 -29.33 -6.49 8.12
C MET A 27 -29.23 -5.22 7.27
N LEU A 28 -29.59 -5.29 5.98
CA LEU A 28 -29.62 -4.12 5.10
C LEU A 28 -30.50 -2.99 5.65
N ARG A 29 -31.63 -3.32 6.31
CA ARG A 29 -32.50 -2.33 6.96
C ARG A 29 -31.86 -1.65 8.18
N ARG A 30 -30.95 -2.33 8.89
CA ARG A 30 -30.25 -1.77 10.06
C ARG A 30 -29.01 -0.96 9.66
N LEU A 31 -28.45 -1.21 8.49
CA LEU A 31 -27.33 -0.46 7.91
C LEU A 31 -27.85 0.58 6.91
N GLU A 32 -28.39 1.67 7.45
CA GLU A 32 -29.06 2.73 6.68
C GLU A 32 -28.10 3.49 5.75
N LYS A 33 -26.88 3.78 6.21
CA LYS A 33 -25.84 4.43 5.42
C LYS A 33 -24.94 3.40 4.78
N ARG A 34 -24.81 3.46 3.45
CA ARG A 34 -24.01 2.54 2.66
C ARG A 34 -23.10 3.35 1.75
N ILE A 35 -21.80 3.13 1.89
CA ILE A 35 -20.77 3.84 1.12
C ILE A 35 -20.05 2.78 0.29
N LEU A 36 -20.11 2.94 -1.03
CA LEU A 36 -19.28 2.15 -1.93
C LEU A 36 -17.89 2.77 -1.96
N VAL A 37 -16.87 1.97 -1.70
CA VAL A 37 -15.47 2.39 -1.81
C VAL A 37 -14.97 1.96 -3.21
N PRO A 38 -14.78 2.89 -4.16
CA PRO A 38 -14.25 2.55 -5.46
C PRO A 38 -12.73 2.30 -5.39
N LEU A 39 -12.16 1.90 -6.53
CA LEU A 39 -10.70 1.90 -6.70
C LEU A 39 -10.15 3.32 -6.54
N PRO A 40 -8.91 3.48 -6.05
CA PRO A 40 -8.30 4.79 -5.87
C PRO A 40 -8.12 5.49 -7.22
N GLU A 41 -8.49 6.77 -7.27
CA GLU A 41 -8.21 7.68 -8.39
C GLU A 41 -6.71 7.92 -8.58
N PRO A 42 -6.26 8.38 -9.76
CA PRO A 42 -4.84 8.59 -10.05
C PRO A 42 -4.10 9.38 -8.96
N GLU A 43 -4.65 10.51 -8.51
CA GLU A 43 -4.03 11.36 -7.49
C GLU A 43 -3.93 10.65 -6.14
N ALA A 44 -4.92 9.82 -5.79
CA ALA A 44 -4.87 8.99 -4.61
C ALA A 44 -3.78 7.93 -4.72
N ARG A 45 -3.63 7.26 -5.88
CA ARG A 45 -2.54 6.31 -6.11
C ARG A 45 -1.17 6.97 -6.01
N ARG A 46 -1.01 8.18 -6.57
CA ARG A 46 0.22 8.98 -6.45
C ARG A 46 0.56 9.26 -4.99
N ALA A 47 -0.41 9.74 -4.20
CA ALA A 47 -0.22 9.98 -2.77
C ALA A 47 0.12 8.70 -2.00
N MET A 48 -0.49 7.56 -2.34
CA MET A 48 -0.15 6.27 -1.74
C MET A 48 1.29 5.86 -2.04
N PHE A 49 1.79 6.07 -3.26
CA PHE A 49 3.21 5.80 -3.57
C PHE A 49 4.15 6.73 -2.81
N GLU A 50 3.82 8.02 -2.71
CA GLU A 50 4.62 8.98 -1.94
C GLU A 50 4.66 8.64 -0.44
N GLU A 51 3.57 8.13 0.12
CA GLU A 51 3.50 7.68 1.51
C GLU A 51 4.25 6.37 1.76
N LEU A 52 4.07 5.39 0.88
CA LEU A 52 4.61 4.04 1.05
C LEU A 52 6.08 3.91 0.64
N LEU A 53 6.52 4.72 -0.33
CA LEU A 53 7.88 4.77 -0.85
C LEU A 53 8.39 6.22 -0.81
N PRO A 54 8.58 6.81 0.39
CA PRO A 54 8.98 8.20 0.50
C PRO A 54 10.36 8.44 -0.09
N SER A 55 10.59 9.64 -0.67
CA SER A 55 11.93 9.96 -1.17
C SER A 55 12.89 10.18 -0.01
N VAL A 56 14.08 9.59 -0.10
CA VAL A 56 15.14 9.80 0.87
C VAL A 56 15.97 11.02 0.45
N PRO A 57 16.31 11.95 1.37
CA PRO A 57 17.20 13.05 1.06
C PRO A 57 18.55 12.57 0.53
N GLY A 58 18.98 13.08 -0.63
CA GLY A 58 20.23 12.68 -1.29
C GLY A 58 20.08 11.59 -2.35
N GLU A 59 18.87 11.04 -2.53
CA GLU A 59 18.55 10.08 -3.59
C GLU A 59 17.73 10.72 -4.72
N ASP A 60 17.77 10.09 -5.89
CA ASP A 60 16.89 10.44 -7.01
C ASP A 60 15.43 10.18 -6.63
N LYS A 61 14.56 11.15 -6.92
CA LYS A 61 13.13 10.99 -6.66
C LYS A 61 12.54 9.89 -7.56
N LEU A 62 11.75 9.02 -6.96
CA LEU A 62 10.96 8.04 -7.70
C LEU A 62 9.94 8.75 -8.62
N PRO A 63 9.71 8.22 -9.84
CA PRO A 63 8.79 8.82 -10.81
C PRO A 63 7.34 8.44 -10.48
N TYR A 64 6.77 9.03 -9.42
CA TYR A 64 5.42 8.67 -8.93
C TYR A 64 4.32 8.81 -9.99
N ASP A 65 4.44 9.77 -10.89
CA ASP A 65 3.47 9.98 -11.97
C ASP A 65 3.43 8.77 -12.92
N LEU A 66 4.60 8.21 -13.25
CA LEU A 66 4.70 6.99 -14.05
C LEU A 66 4.11 5.78 -13.31
N LEU A 67 4.34 5.67 -11.99
CA LEU A 67 3.80 4.58 -11.18
C LEU A 67 2.27 4.64 -11.13
N MET A 68 1.72 5.84 -10.95
CA MET A 68 0.29 6.10 -10.97
C MET A 68 -0.35 5.70 -12.31
N GLU A 69 0.28 6.05 -13.43
CA GLU A 69 -0.20 5.71 -14.78
C GLU A 69 -0.21 4.19 -15.02
N ARG A 70 0.83 3.49 -14.57
CA ARG A 70 0.96 2.03 -14.77
C ARG A 70 0.13 1.17 -13.84
N THR A 71 -0.40 1.74 -12.77
CA THR A 71 -1.23 1.03 -11.78
C THR A 71 -2.71 1.36 -11.91
N ASN A 72 -3.16 1.72 -13.11
CA ASN A 72 -4.58 1.88 -13.36
C ASN A 72 -5.36 0.60 -13.03
N GLY A 73 -6.45 0.73 -12.29
CA GLY A 73 -7.27 -0.40 -11.85
C GLY A 73 -6.75 -1.14 -10.60
N TYR A 74 -5.62 -0.71 -10.02
CA TYR A 74 -5.09 -1.34 -8.81
C TYR A 74 -5.91 -0.91 -7.59
N SER A 75 -6.20 -1.85 -6.71
CA SER A 75 -6.72 -1.54 -5.38
C SER A 75 -5.63 -0.97 -4.48
N GLY A 76 -6.02 -0.34 -3.37
CA GLY A 76 -5.05 0.11 -2.38
C GLY A 76 -4.18 -1.02 -1.81
N SER A 77 -4.69 -2.26 -1.80
CA SER A 77 -3.93 -3.43 -1.35
C SER A 77 -2.90 -3.88 -2.38
N ASP A 78 -3.22 -3.80 -3.68
CA ASP A 78 -2.29 -4.11 -4.76
C ASP A 78 -1.12 -3.12 -4.76
N ILE A 79 -1.39 -1.82 -4.58
CA ILE A 79 -0.36 -0.79 -4.47
C ILE A 79 0.57 -1.07 -3.28
N ARG A 80 0.02 -1.39 -2.11
CA ARG A 80 0.83 -1.77 -0.93
C ARG A 80 1.71 -2.98 -1.19
N LEU A 81 1.19 -3.99 -1.90
CA LEU A 81 1.97 -5.17 -2.25
C LEU A 81 3.13 -4.83 -3.18
N VAL A 82 2.88 -4.02 -4.22
CA VAL A 82 3.93 -3.53 -5.12
C VAL A 82 5.00 -2.76 -4.35
N CYS A 83 4.61 -1.82 -3.49
CA CYS A 83 5.55 -1.05 -2.68
C CYS A 83 6.37 -1.95 -1.75
N LYS A 84 5.73 -2.95 -1.14
CA LYS A 84 6.42 -3.93 -0.27
C LYS A 84 7.47 -4.73 -1.05
N GLU A 85 7.14 -5.23 -2.24
CA GLU A 85 8.12 -5.95 -3.06
C GLU A 85 9.24 -5.05 -3.58
N ALA A 86 8.93 -3.81 -3.95
CA ALA A 86 9.93 -2.82 -4.36
C ALA A 86 10.91 -2.52 -3.21
N ALA A 87 10.41 -2.35 -1.98
CA ALA A 87 11.23 -2.10 -0.79
C ALA A 87 12.15 -3.28 -0.41
N MET A 88 11.87 -4.49 -0.90
CA MET A 88 12.73 -5.66 -0.69
C MET A 88 13.89 -5.74 -1.70
N GLN A 89 13.80 -5.07 -2.85
CA GLN A 89 14.82 -5.14 -3.89
C GLN A 89 16.21 -4.65 -3.46
N PRO A 90 16.35 -3.55 -2.70
CA PRO A 90 17.66 -3.09 -2.24
C PRO A 90 18.34 -4.10 -1.31
N LEU A 91 17.57 -4.72 -0.41
CA LEU A 91 18.09 -5.80 0.44
C LEU A 91 18.56 -6.99 -0.39
N ARG A 92 17.79 -7.41 -1.40
CA ARG A 92 18.19 -8.51 -2.30
C ARG A 92 19.49 -8.19 -3.06
N ARG A 93 19.67 -6.95 -3.52
CA ARG A 93 20.92 -6.49 -4.15
C ARG A 93 22.10 -6.57 -3.19
N LEU A 94 21.92 -6.06 -1.98
CA LEU A 94 22.97 -6.08 -0.95
C LEU A 94 23.40 -7.52 -0.62
N MET A 95 22.44 -8.43 -0.44
CA MET A 95 22.74 -9.84 -0.18
C MET A 95 23.55 -10.48 -1.32
N GLY A 96 23.16 -10.24 -2.58
CA GLY A 96 23.90 -10.75 -3.74
C GLY A 96 25.34 -10.22 -3.81
N LEU A 97 25.55 -8.94 -3.50
CA LEU A 97 26.90 -8.36 -3.47
C LEU A 97 27.77 -8.95 -2.37
N LEU A 98 27.21 -9.19 -1.18
CA LEU A 98 27.93 -9.81 -0.06
C LEU A 98 28.32 -11.26 -0.36
N GLU A 99 27.44 -12.01 -1.04
CA GLU A 99 27.72 -13.38 -1.49
C GLU A 99 28.83 -13.43 -2.55
N GLU A 100 28.83 -12.48 -3.50
CA GLU A 100 29.82 -12.44 -4.59
C GLU A 100 31.20 -11.93 -4.15
N LYS A 101 31.27 -10.89 -3.31
CA LYS A 101 32.53 -10.18 -3.06
C LYS A 101 33.35 -10.70 -1.87
N GLN A 102 32.77 -11.45 -0.92
CA GLN A 102 33.42 -11.81 0.37
C GLN A 102 34.15 -10.64 1.07
N GLU A 103 33.82 -9.39 0.73
CA GLU A 103 34.52 -8.20 1.19
C GLU A 103 33.49 -7.15 1.62
N LEU A 104 33.85 -6.34 2.61
CA LEU A 104 32.99 -5.30 3.16
C LEU A 104 32.69 -4.26 2.08
N VAL A 105 31.40 -4.02 1.81
CA VAL A 105 30.97 -2.93 0.92
C VAL A 105 31.35 -1.60 1.60
N PRO A 106 32.06 -0.68 0.93
CA PRO A 106 32.36 0.64 1.48
C PRO A 106 31.08 1.35 1.92
N GLU A 107 31.09 2.04 3.06
CA GLU A 107 29.88 2.68 3.62
C GLU A 107 29.19 3.63 2.63
N ASP A 108 29.96 4.32 1.79
CA ASP A 108 29.45 5.23 0.76
C ASP A 108 28.66 4.50 -0.34
N ASP A 109 29.05 3.27 -0.69
CA ASP A 109 28.37 2.46 -1.70
C ASP A 109 27.11 1.78 -1.15
N VAL A 110 27.06 1.55 0.18
CA VAL A 110 25.90 0.92 0.81
C VAL A 110 24.64 1.73 0.55
N ILE A 111 24.71 3.06 0.70
CA ILE A 111 23.57 3.97 0.50
C ILE A 111 22.96 3.77 -0.89
N PHE A 112 23.77 3.78 -1.95
CA PHE A 112 23.29 3.58 -3.33
C PHE A 112 22.71 2.19 -3.59
N VAL A 113 23.20 1.16 -2.89
CA VAL A 113 22.71 -0.21 -3.00
C VAL A 113 21.36 -0.37 -2.29
N VAL A 114 21.16 0.32 -1.16
CA VAL A 114 19.93 0.25 -0.35
C VAL A 114 18.81 1.19 -0.80
N SER A 115 19.07 2.12 -1.72
CA SER A 115 18.03 2.95 -2.34
C SER A 115 17.10 2.14 -3.25
N ILE A 116 15.82 2.50 -3.30
CA ILE A 116 14.85 1.92 -4.25
C ILE A 116 14.99 2.64 -5.59
N ILE A 117 15.13 1.89 -6.67
CA ILE A 117 15.27 2.43 -8.02
C ILE A 117 14.06 2.07 -8.90
N VAL A 118 13.85 2.82 -9.99
CA VAL A 118 12.70 2.62 -10.91
C VAL A 118 12.58 1.17 -11.43
N LYS A 119 13.70 0.48 -11.58
CA LYS A 119 13.74 -0.93 -12.01
C LYS A 119 13.10 -1.89 -11.01
N ASP A 120 13.03 -1.51 -9.73
CA ASP A 120 12.52 -2.33 -8.63
C ASP A 120 10.99 -2.46 -8.64
N ILE A 121 10.33 -1.55 -9.34
CA ILE A 121 8.86 -1.45 -9.38
C ILE A 121 8.30 -2.10 -10.65
N GLN A 122 9.14 -2.54 -11.60
CA GLN A 122 8.73 -3.07 -12.90
C GLN A 122 8.65 -4.60 -12.99
N ARG A 123 8.93 -5.34 -11.91
CA ARG A 123 8.86 -6.81 -11.91
C ARG A 123 7.82 -7.30 -10.91
N PRO A 124 6.61 -7.70 -11.34
CA PRO A 124 5.96 -8.84 -10.72
C PRO A 124 6.74 -10.14 -11.01
#